data_AF-A0A9C8NQS6-F1
#
_entry.id   AF-A0A9C8NQS6-F1
#
_cell.length_a   1.000
_cell.length_b   1.000
_cell.length_c   1.000
_cell.angle_alpha   90.00
_cell.angle_beta   90.00
_cell.angle_gamma   90.00
#
_symmetry.space_group_name_H-M   'P 1'
#
loop_
_entity.id
_entity.type
_entity.pdbx_description
1 polymer ?
#
loop_
_entity_poly.entity_id
_entity_poly.type
_entity_poly.pdbx_seq_one_letter_code
_entity_poly.pdbx_strand_id
1 'polypeptide(L)'
;MKATTSWFSLAMFVIFAVSLKAVAATPTLNSDAEPRGTTYLVFELHGGRWHDAEKDYADGGYEDGFMCWAAVASNMLAWGGWNEGTDLADEDAIWEYFQTHWVSGGGHPLFAIIWWFRGGDRGYPKRNVPGGGGFYPDLNIRDYVSGPHLGAAGALDRIRKNTVEGYVSGINLRHPKVNFSHTVTCWGVNVDDETDQVIGIWITDSDDDPNGEPPRANYLRYFEVETHGGRTHVQGYSHGRGTNAYIINQVLGLAANPARPQPVAAEEPAPAPAEEPESSQTTRSLSMWPALGIALTPLGACVWFLSRRRRQGQD
;
A
#
# COMPACT_ATOMS: atom_id res chain seq x y z
N MET A 1 74.12 -24.72 -26.47
CA MET A 1 74.25 -23.27 -26.19
C MET A 1 73.02 -22.61 -26.78
N LYS A 2 72.11 -21.89 -26.12
CA LYS A 2 71.98 -21.25 -24.80
C LYS A 2 70.45 -21.15 -24.55
N ALA A 3 69.95 -21.59 -23.39
CA ALA A 3 69.30 -20.76 -22.34
C ALA A 3 68.04 -19.99 -22.82
N THR A 4 66.82 -20.51 -22.58
CA THR A 4 65.91 -20.20 -21.45
C THR A 4 65.40 -18.75 -21.40
N THR A 5 64.10 -18.53 -21.57
CA THR A 5 63.28 -17.81 -20.57
C THR A 5 61.78 -18.09 -20.76
N SER A 6 61.16 -18.51 -19.67
CA SER A 6 59.73 -18.64 -19.42
C SER A 6 59.19 -17.30 -18.92
N TRP A 7 57.95 -16.93 -19.30
CA TRP A 7 57.04 -16.15 -18.45
C TRP A 7 55.61 -16.66 -18.59
N PHE A 8 54.97 -16.74 -17.42
CA PHE A 8 53.68 -17.32 -17.08
C PHE A 8 52.52 -16.34 -17.31
N SER A 9 51.34 -16.93 -17.59
CA SER A 9 49.95 -16.57 -17.22
C SER A 9 49.50 -15.12 -17.08
N LEU A 10 48.39 -14.78 -17.74
CA LEU A 10 47.10 -14.51 -17.05
C LEU A 10 45.93 -14.56 -18.06
N ALA A 11 45.21 -15.68 -18.13
CA ALA A 11 43.90 -15.71 -18.78
C ALA A 11 42.90 -15.11 -17.79
N MET A 12 42.44 -13.90 -18.10
CA MET A 12 41.44 -13.16 -17.35
C MET A 12 40.08 -13.84 -17.56
N PHE A 13 39.61 -14.58 -16.55
CA PHE A 13 38.23 -15.04 -16.48
C PHE A 13 37.34 -13.81 -16.21
N VAL A 14 36.66 -13.31 -17.24
CA VAL A 14 35.55 -12.38 -17.06
C VAL A 14 34.34 -13.22 -16.63
N ILE A 15 34.10 -13.25 -15.33
CA ILE A 15 32.82 -13.70 -14.77
C ILE A 15 31.81 -12.59 -15.06
N PHE A 16 30.89 -12.83 -15.99
CA PHE A 16 29.69 -12.00 -16.08
C PHE A 16 28.83 -12.29 -14.85
N ALA A 17 28.95 -11.43 -13.84
CA ALA A 17 27.93 -11.30 -12.82
C ALA A 17 26.70 -10.70 -13.48
N VAL A 18 25.70 -11.53 -13.76
CA VAL A 18 24.35 -11.05 -14.06
C VAL A 18 23.86 -10.35 -12.80
N SER A 19 23.85 -9.02 -12.83
CA SER A 19 23.22 -8.22 -11.80
C SER A 19 21.72 -8.49 -11.86
N LEU A 20 21.22 -9.28 -10.90
CA LEU A 20 19.80 -9.22 -10.53
C LEU A 20 19.56 -7.79 -10.04
N LYS A 21 19.01 -6.93 -10.90
CA LYS A 21 18.34 -5.74 -10.40
C LYS A 21 17.16 -6.21 -9.56
N ALA A 22 17.13 -5.77 -8.31
CA ALA A 22 15.95 -5.88 -7.47
C ALA A 22 14.77 -5.30 -8.26
N VAL A 23 13.86 -6.17 -8.69
CA VAL A 23 12.50 -5.75 -9.01
C VAL A 23 11.99 -5.17 -7.70
N ALA A 24 11.65 -3.88 -7.70
CA ALA A 24 10.96 -3.27 -6.57
C ALA A 24 9.79 -4.19 -6.23
N ALA A 25 9.73 -4.66 -4.99
CA ALA A 25 8.66 -5.56 -4.57
C ALA A 25 7.33 -4.87 -4.90
N THR A 26 6.61 -5.41 -5.89
CA THR A 26 5.23 -5.04 -6.10
C THR A 26 4.53 -5.38 -4.80
N PRO A 27 3.96 -4.40 -4.10
CA PRO A 27 3.40 -4.68 -2.80
C PRO A 27 2.28 -5.71 -2.95
N THR A 28 2.35 -6.74 -2.12
CA THR A 28 1.51 -7.93 -2.20
C THR A 28 0.04 -7.54 -2.07
N LEU A 29 -0.73 -7.74 -3.14
CA LEU A 29 -2.19 -7.65 -3.15
C LEU A 29 -2.76 -8.77 -2.27
N ASN A 30 -3.06 -8.47 -1.00
CA ASN A 30 -3.84 -9.33 -0.14
C ASN A 30 -5.31 -8.94 -0.27
N SER A 31 -5.98 -9.36 -1.34
CA SER A 31 -7.38 -9.04 -1.55
C SER A 31 -8.30 -10.03 -0.82
N ASP A 32 -9.22 -9.55 0.02
CA ASP A 32 -10.22 -10.40 0.70
C ASP A 32 -11.33 -10.92 -0.25
N ALA A 33 -11.40 -10.35 -1.47
CA ALA A 33 -12.22 -10.82 -2.59
C ALA A 33 -11.47 -10.59 -3.92
N GLU A 34 -11.85 -11.31 -4.97
CA GLU A 34 -11.28 -11.12 -6.32
C GLU A 34 -12.07 -10.05 -7.09
N PRO A 35 -11.43 -9.00 -7.66
CA PRO A 35 -12.12 -7.99 -8.46
C PRO A 35 -12.68 -8.60 -9.75
N ARG A 36 -13.95 -8.28 -10.10
CA ARG A 36 -14.67 -8.87 -11.25
C ARG A 36 -15.04 -7.87 -12.35
N GLY A 37 -14.29 -6.78 -12.50
CA GLY A 37 -14.56 -5.75 -13.50
C GLY A 37 -13.32 -4.92 -13.81
N THR A 38 -13.52 -3.74 -14.38
CA THR A 38 -12.41 -2.81 -14.66
C THR A 38 -12.02 -2.03 -13.40
N THR A 39 -10.75 -2.15 -13.01
CA THR A 39 -10.17 -1.40 -11.89
C THR A 39 -9.63 -0.04 -12.37
N TYR A 40 -9.94 0.99 -11.59
CA TYR A 40 -9.43 2.35 -11.76
C TYR A 40 -8.77 2.77 -10.45
N LEU A 41 -7.44 2.89 -10.46
CA LEU A 41 -6.64 3.33 -9.32
C LEU A 41 -6.08 4.72 -9.58
N VAL A 42 -6.22 5.61 -8.60
CA VAL A 42 -5.82 7.02 -8.75
C VAL A 42 -4.34 7.16 -9.09
N PHE A 43 -3.48 6.32 -8.53
CA PHE A 43 -2.04 6.34 -8.79
C PHE A 43 -1.65 5.72 -10.14
N GLU A 44 -2.48 4.86 -10.72
CA GLU A 44 -2.27 4.35 -12.08
C GLU A 44 -2.69 5.40 -13.11
N LEU A 45 -3.80 6.11 -12.86
CA LEU A 45 -4.33 7.13 -13.76
C LEU A 45 -3.54 8.45 -13.72
N HIS A 46 -3.01 8.81 -12.55
CA HIS A 46 -2.40 10.13 -12.31
C HIS A 46 -0.95 10.08 -11.84
N GLY A 47 -0.38 8.87 -11.74
CA GLY A 47 1.00 8.64 -11.31
C GLY A 47 1.19 8.53 -9.80
N GLY A 48 2.43 8.22 -9.43
CA GLY A 48 2.83 8.00 -8.04
C GLY A 48 2.63 6.54 -7.63
N ARG A 49 2.50 6.32 -6.32
CA ARG A 49 2.22 5.01 -5.72
C ARG A 49 1.17 5.18 -4.63
N TRP A 50 0.51 4.09 -4.25
CA TRP A 50 -0.28 4.10 -3.02
C TRP A 50 0.63 4.11 -1.79
N HIS A 51 0.06 4.52 -0.66
CA HIS A 51 0.73 4.71 0.62
C HIS A 51 -0.09 4.07 1.74
N ASP A 52 0.57 3.66 2.81
CA ASP A 52 -0.10 2.97 3.91
C ASP A 52 0.54 3.25 5.27
N ALA A 53 0.28 4.45 5.79
CA ALA A 53 0.71 4.80 7.13
C ALA A 53 0.04 3.91 8.17
N GLU A 54 0.85 3.09 8.84
CA GLU A 54 0.42 2.09 9.82
C GLU A 54 0.57 2.57 11.26
N LYS A 55 -0.46 2.35 12.08
CA LYS A 55 -0.41 2.67 13.51
C LYS A 55 0.55 1.75 14.27
N ASP A 56 0.93 2.19 15.46
CA ASP A 56 1.74 1.44 16.40
C ASP A 56 1.00 1.12 17.70
N TYR A 57 0.70 -0.16 17.92
CA TYR A 57 0.12 -0.62 19.18
C TYR A 57 1.15 -1.17 20.17
N ALA A 58 2.46 -0.98 19.95
CA ALA A 58 3.53 -1.45 20.84
C ALA A 58 3.34 -1.03 22.30
N ASP A 59 2.68 0.09 22.58
CA ASP A 59 2.31 0.57 23.92
C ASP A 59 0.81 0.46 24.24
N GLY A 60 0.13 -0.55 23.70
CA GLY A 60 -1.29 -0.81 23.93
C GLY A 60 -2.23 0.15 23.16
N GLY A 61 -1.72 0.81 22.11
CA GLY A 61 -2.48 1.68 21.21
C GLY A 61 -2.93 3.01 21.81
N TYR A 62 -2.38 3.43 22.95
CA TYR A 62 -2.78 4.68 23.59
C TYR A 62 -2.24 5.93 22.87
N GLU A 63 -1.11 5.83 22.19
CA GLU A 63 -0.45 6.98 21.57
C GLU A 63 -1.07 7.38 20.23
N ASP A 64 -1.64 6.43 19.47
CA ASP A 64 -2.21 6.71 18.15
C ASP A 64 -3.48 5.90 17.81
N GLY A 65 -3.99 5.06 18.72
CA GLY A 65 -5.08 4.12 18.44
C GLY A 65 -6.36 4.75 17.89
N PHE A 66 -6.55 6.06 18.13
CA PHE A 66 -7.70 6.83 17.63
C PHE A 66 -7.36 7.81 16.50
N MET A 67 -6.16 7.74 15.92
CA MET A 67 -5.63 8.68 14.93
C MET A 67 -5.69 8.18 13.48
N CYS A 68 -6.58 7.23 13.14
CA CYS A 68 -6.78 6.77 11.76
C CYS A 68 -7.05 7.91 10.76
N TRP A 69 -7.70 8.98 11.22
CA TRP A 69 -7.92 10.19 10.42
C TRP A 69 -6.62 10.91 10.03
N ALA A 70 -5.58 10.86 10.86
CA ALA A 70 -4.29 11.45 10.60
C ALA A 70 -3.43 10.53 9.72
N ALA A 71 -3.50 9.20 9.91
CA ALA A 71 -2.86 8.23 8.99
C ALA A 71 -3.40 8.38 7.56
N VAL A 72 -4.73 8.50 7.40
CA VAL A 72 -5.34 8.82 6.10
C VAL A 72 -4.82 10.15 5.55
N ALA A 73 -4.71 11.19 6.38
CA ALA A 73 -4.15 12.47 5.93
C ALA A 73 -2.70 12.33 5.48
N SER A 74 -1.86 11.54 6.17
CA SER A 74 -0.48 11.24 5.77
C SER A 74 -0.41 10.62 4.38
N ASN A 75 -1.21 9.57 4.14
CA ASN A 75 -1.29 8.91 2.84
C ASN A 75 -1.70 9.89 1.74
N MET A 76 -2.72 10.71 2.00
CA MET A 76 -3.21 11.69 1.03
C MET A 76 -2.16 12.78 0.73
N LEU A 77 -1.45 13.25 1.76
CA LEU A 77 -0.41 14.29 1.62
C LEU A 77 0.82 13.76 0.89
N ALA A 78 1.26 12.53 1.21
CA ALA A 78 2.38 11.86 0.56
C ALA A 78 2.09 11.61 -0.93
N TRP A 79 0.96 10.97 -1.25
CA TRP A 79 0.55 10.76 -2.64
C TRP A 79 0.38 12.08 -3.39
N GLY A 80 -0.15 13.10 -2.72
CA GLY A 80 -0.34 14.39 -3.33
C GLY A 80 0.96 15.17 -3.55
N GLY A 81 2.10 14.72 -3.02
CA GLY A 81 3.37 15.46 -3.10
C GLY A 81 3.34 16.75 -2.26
N TRP A 82 2.52 16.79 -1.21
CA TRP A 82 2.38 17.93 -0.29
C TRP A 82 3.45 17.95 0.81
N ASN A 83 4.38 17.00 0.81
CA ASN A 83 5.59 17.00 1.63
C ASN A 83 6.80 17.66 0.94
N GLU A 84 6.62 18.18 -0.29
CA GLU A 84 7.70 18.86 -1.01
C GLU A 84 8.22 20.08 -0.23
N GLY A 85 9.55 20.23 -0.20
CA GLY A 85 10.22 21.29 0.56
C GLY A 85 10.29 21.04 2.07
N THR A 86 9.86 19.87 2.54
CA THR A 86 10.07 19.39 3.90
C THR A 86 11.13 18.28 3.92
N ASP A 87 11.63 17.93 5.10
CA ASP A 87 12.52 16.78 5.30
C ASP A 87 11.75 15.45 5.47
N LEU A 88 10.42 15.47 5.29
CA LEU A 88 9.54 14.31 5.47
C LEU A 88 9.41 13.57 4.14
N ALA A 89 10.05 12.40 4.05
CA ALA A 89 10.26 11.71 2.77
C ALA A 89 8.98 11.05 2.21
N ASP A 90 8.14 10.51 3.08
CA ASP A 90 7.04 9.61 2.73
C ASP A 90 5.88 9.67 3.75
N GLU A 91 4.90 8.79 3.61
CA GLU A 91 3.71 8.73 4.47
C GLU A 91 4.05 8.42 5.93
N ASP A 92 5.07 7.60 6.17
CA ASP A 92 5.49 7.21 7.51
C ASP A 92 6.14 8.39 8.22
N ALA A 93 7.01 9.14 7.54
CA ALA A 93 7.59 10.37 8.10
C ALA A 93 6.52 11.43 8.40
N ILE A 94 5.50 11.59 7.53
CA ILE A 94 4.38 12.50 7.78
C ILE A 94 3.52 12.00 8.95
N TRP A 95 3.33 10.69 9.08
CA TRP A 95 2.58 10.07 10.16
C TRP A 95 3.25 10.25 11.52
N GLU A 96 4.55 9.96 11.63
CA GLU A 96 5.38 10.26 12.81
C GLU A 96 5.29 11.75 13.18
N TYR A 97 5.28 12.63 12.17
CA TYR A 97 5.09 14.05 12.38
C TYR A 97 3.72 14.38 12.99
N PHE A 98 2.63 13.71 12.57
CA PHE A 98 1.32 13.90 13.20
C PHE A 98 1.28 13.39 14.64
N GLN A 99 1.85 12.22 14.94
CA GLN A 99 1.88 11.63 16.28
C GLN A 99 2.56 12.56 17.29
N THR A 100 3.64 13.25 16.88
CA THR A 100 4.34 14.20 17.74
C THR A 100 3.59 15.52 17.96
N HIS A 101 2.61 15.85 17.12
CA HIS A 101 1.92 17.16 17.13
C HIS A 101 0.46 17.11 17.61
N TRP A 102 -0.16 15.94 17.66
CA TRP A 102 -1.58 15.80 18.01
C TRP A 102 -1.81 14.82 19.15
N VAL A 103 -2.80 15.14 20.00
CA VAL A 103 -3.28 14.18 21.01
C VAL A 103 -3.95 13.01 20.30
N SER A 104 -3.68 11.79 20.75
CA SER A 104 -4.47 10.62 20.37
C SER A 104 -5.95 10.83 20.66
N GLY A 105 -6.75 10.91 19.60
CA GLY A 105 -8.19 11.11 19.72
C GLY A 105 -8.89 11.14 18.38
N GLY A 106 -10.20 10.92 18.40
CA GLY A 106 -11.02 10.94 17.19
C GLY A 106 -11.01 12.32 16.52
N GLY A 107 -10.79 12.32 15.21
CA GLY A 107 -10.68 13.52 14.38
C GLY A 107 -11.17 13.30 12.97
N HIS A 108 -10.80 14.20 12.06
CA HIS A 108 -11.21 14.15 10.65
C HIS A 108 -10.01 14.54 9.75
N PRO A 109 -9.74 13.82 8.64
CA PRO A 109 -8.54 14.08 7.82
C PRO A 109 -8.47 15.52 7.31
N LEU A 110 -9.62 16.11 6.95
CA LEU A 110 -9.71 17.52 6.55
C LEU A 110 -9.07 18.48 7.56
N PHE A 111 -9.16 18.22 8.87
CA PHE A 111 -8.55 19.09 9.88
C PHE A 111 -7.02 18.96 9.90
N ALA A 112 -6.48 17.72 9.77
CA ALA A 112 -5.06 17.49 9.57
C ALA A 112 -4.55 18.22 8.33
N ILE A 113 -5.25 18.08 7.20
CA ILE A 113 -4.89 18.72 5.92
C ILE A 113 -4.95 20.24 6.02
N ILE A 114 -5.98 20.81 6.68
CA ILE A 114 -6.06 22.27 6.89
C ILE A 114 -4.89 22.76 7.74
N TRP A 115 -4.55 22.05 8.82
CA TRP A 115 -3.40 22.38 9.65
C TRP A 115 -2.10 22.27 8.87
N TRP A 116 -1.92 21.23 8.06
CA TRP A 116 -0.75 21.05 7.20
C TRP A 116 -0.53 22.28 6.31
N PHE A 117 -1.59 22.73 5.63
CA PHE A 117 -1.50 23.86 4.71
C PHE A 117 -1.31 25.20 5.41
N ARG A 118 -2.15 25.53 6.39
CA ARG A 118 -2.25 26.90 6.93
C ARG A 118 -1.77 27.06 8.36
N GLY A 119 -1.48 25.97 9.03
CA GLY A 119 -1.24 25.94 10.47
C GLY A 119 -2.51 26.24 11.26
N GLY A 120 -2.31 26.58 12.55
CA GLY A 120 -3.40 26.88 13.50
C GLY A 120 -4.21 25.66 13.97
N ASP A 121 -4.96 25.83 15.06
CA ASP A 121 -5.86 24.79 15.58
C ASP A 121 -7.24 24.92 14.94
N ARG A 122 -7.69 23.89 14.23
CA ARG A 122 -9.09 23.76 13.82
C ARG A 122 -9.58 22.35 14.06
N GLY A 123 -10.59 22.23 14.92
CA GLY A 123 -11.25 20.95 15.19
C GLY A 123 -10.65 20.19 16.36
N TYR A 124 -11.05 18.93 16.46
CA TYR A 124 -10.58 17.94 17.43
C TYR A 124 -9.91 16.77 16.68
N PRO A 125 -8.96 16.05 17.29
CA PRO A 125 -8.45 16.23 18.66
C PRO A 125 -7.61 17.50 18.82
N LYS A 126 -7.21 17.86 20.03
CA LYS A 126 -6.34 19.04 20.23
C LYS A 126 -4.90 18.72 19.82
N ARG A 127 -4.15 19.73 19.40
CA ARG A 127 -2.69 19.60 19.26
C ARG A 127 -2.00 19.45 20.62
N ASN A 128 -0.93 18.68 20.63
CA ASN A 128 0.00 18.54 21.76
C ASN A 128 1.02 19.69 21.81
N VAL A 129 1.40 20.23 20.65
CA VAL A 129 2.50 21.19 20.52
C VAL A 129 2.08 22.37 19.63
N PRO A 130 2.40 23.63 20.01
CA PRO A 130 2.17 24.79 19.13
C PRO A 130 3.02 24.72 17.85
N GLY A 131 2.43 25.02 16.70
CA GLY A 131 3.14 25.11 15.42
C GLY A 131 3.04 23.84 14.56
N GLY A 132 4.12 23.55 13.84
CA GLY A 132 4.34 22.37 13.01
C GLY A 132 3.58 22.29 11.67
N GLY A 133 2.43 22.92 11.56
CA GLY A 133 1.71 23.06 10.30
C GLY A 133 2.05 24.37 9.58
N GLY A 134 1.36 24.64 8.48
CA GLY A 134 1.54 25.89 7.72
C GLY A 134 2.62 25.80 6.65
N PHE A 135 2.80 24.64 6.04
CA PHE A 135 3.75 24.42 4.95
C PHE A 135 3.36 25.17 3.66
N TYR A 136 2.08 25.52 3.51
CA TYR A 136 1.54 26.21 2.33
C TYR A 136 0.58 27.34 2.72
N PRO A 137 1.04 28.34 3.49
CA PRO A 137 0.16 29.32 4.13
C PRO A 137 -0.55 30.23 3.11
N ASP A 138 0.05 30.39 1.93
CA ASP A 138 -0.46 31.22 0.84
C ASP A 138 -1.45 30.49 -0.08
N LEU A 139 -1.55 29.16 0.04
CA LEU A 139 -2.46 28.37 -0.78
C LEU A 139 -3.88 28.32 -0.19
N ASN A 140 -4.86 28.44 -1.08
CA ASN A 140 -6.24 28.23 -0.70
C ASN A 140 -6.60 26.74 -0.78
N ILE A 141 -6.53 26.04 0.35
CA ILE A 141 -6.86 24.60 0.45
C ILE A 141 -8.17 24.17 -0.24
N ARG A 142 -9.18 25.05 -0.34
CA ARG A 142 -10.45 24.75 -1.03
C ARG A 142 -10.28 24.42 -2.51
N ASP A 143 -9.18 24.84 -3.11
CA ASP A 143 -8.89 24.60 -4.52
C ASP A 143 -8.31 23.20 -4.75
N TYR A 144 -7.92 22.51 -3.67
CA TYR A 144 -7.27 21.18 -3.71
C TYR A 144 -8.05 20.09 -3.00
N VAL A 145 -9.12 20.43 -2.27
CA VAL A 145 -9.99 19.42 -1.63
C VAL A 145 -11.30 19.30 -2.37
N SER A 146 -11.71 18.07 -2.69
CA SER A 146 -13.11 17.81 -2.97
C SER A 146 -13.81 17.74 -1.60
N GLY A 147 -14.56 18.80 -1.28
CA GLY A 147 -15.16 18.98 0.05
C GLY A 147 -15.92 17.75 0.53
N PRO A 148 -16.04 17.55 1.86
CA PRO A 148 -16.58 16.30 2.39
C PRO A 148 -17.99 16.09 1.87
N HIS A 149 -18.17 15.03 1.10
CA HIS A 149 -19.50 14.54 0.75
C HIS A 149 -20.08 13.89 2.00
N LEU A 150 -21.16 14.50 2.54
CA LEU A 150 -21.80 14.03 3.75
C LEU A 150 -22.98 13.12 3.40
N GLY A 151 -22.96 11.91 3.95
CA GLY A 151 -24.03 10.93 3.79
C GLY A 151 -23.67 9.80 2.84
N ALA A 152 -24.30 8.65 3.08
CA ALA A 152 -24.00 7.41 2.36
C ALA A 152 -24.52 7.39 0.90
N ALA A 153 -25.54 8.21 0.59
CA ALA A 153 -26.06 8.32 -0.76
C ALA A 153 -25.07 9.07 -1.66
N GLY A 154 -24.68 8.49 -2.80
CA GLY A 154 -23.73 9.10 -3.75
C GLY A 154 -22.26 9.02 -3.31
N ALA A 155 -21.94 8.24 -2.26
CA ALA A 155 -20.56 8.05 -1.82
C ALA A 155 -19.70 7.39 -2.92
N LEU A 156 -20.21 6.36 -3.59
CA LEU A 156 -19.49 5.69 -4.69
C LEU A 156 -19.30 6.61 -5.90
N ASP A 157 -20.30 7.41 -6.26
CA ASP A 157 -20.17 8.41 -7.34
C ASP A 157 -19.08 9.43 -7.01
N ARG A 158 -19.02 9.86 -5.74
CA ARG A 158 -17.96 10.77 -5.27
C ARG A 158 -16.58 10.11 -5.35
N ILE A 159 -16.42 8.87 -4.90
CA ILE A 159 -15.14 8.16 -4.96
C ILE A 159 -14.73 7.98 -6.43
N ARG A 160 -15.62 7.49 -7.30
CA ARG A 160 -15.36 7.35 -8.74
C ARG A 160 -14.91 8.69 -9.32
N LYS A 161 -15.67 9.77 -9.10
CA LYS A 161 -15.32 11.13 -9.57
C LYS A 161 -13.95 11.58 -9.07
N ASN A 162 -13.66 11.41 -7.78
CA ASN A 162 -12.35 11.74 -7.21
C ASN A 162 -11.23 10.96 -7.92
N THR A 163 -11.40 9.65 -8.11
CA THR A 163 -10.41 8.79 -8.78
C THR A 163 -10.11 9.26 -10.20
N VAL A 164 -11.12 9.61 -11.02
CA VAL A 164 -10.89 10.06 -12.41
C VAL A 164 -10.36 11.49 -12.52
N GLU A 165 -10.61 12.33 -11.51
CA GLU A 165 -10.19 13.73 -11.49
C GLU A 165 -8.86 13.95 -10.77
N GLY A 166 -8.18 12.89 -10.31
CA GLY A 166 -6.88 12.99 -9.66
C GLY A 166 -6.96 13.42 -8.19
N TYR A 167 -7.97 12.93 -7.46
CA TYR A 167 -8.09 13.08 -6.02
C TYR A 167 -8.02 11.71 -5.34
N VAL A 168 -7.04 11.50 -4.46
CA VAL A 168 -7.08 10.38 -3.53
C VAL A 168 -8.18 10.62 -2.49
N SER A 169 -8.91 9.56 -2.11
CA SER A 169 -10.08 9.68 -1.23
C SER A 169 -9.78 9.20 0.19
N GLY A 170 -10.09 10.01 1.20
CA GLY A 170 -10.27 9.54 2.57
C GLY A 170 -11.75 9.24 2.82
N ILE A 171 -12.07 8.04 3.29
CA ILE A 171 -13.46 7.61 3.52
C ILE A 171 -13.71 7.32 5.00
N ASN A 172 -14.83 7.82 5.52
CA ASN A 172 -15.30 7.47 6.86
C ASN A 172 -16.24 6.28 6.78
N LEU A 173 -15.84 5.18 7.41
CA LEU A 173 -16.62 3.98 7.59
C LEU A 173 -17.35 4.03 8.94
N ARG A 174 -18.67 3.96 8.92
CA ARG A 174 -19.50 4.01 10.12
C ARG A 174 -20.24 2.70 10.32
N HIS A 175 -20.22 2.17 11.54
CA HIS A 175 -21.11 1.07 11.87
C HIS A 175 -22.51 1.63 12.22
N PRO A 176 -23.61 1.14 11.62
CA PRO A 176 -24.94 1.72 11.77
C PRO A 176 -25.54 1.49 13.16
N LYS A 177 -25.08 0.46 13.88
CA LYS A 177 -25.62 0.04 15.19
C LYS A 177 -24.70 0.31 16.37
N VAL A 178 -23.45 0.72 16.15
CA VAL A 178 -22.54 1.08 17.26
C VAL A 178 -21.99 2.46 17.01
N ASN A 179 -21.75 3.23 18.07
CA ASN A 179 -21.18 4.56 17.96
C ASN A 179 -19.66 4.48 17.74
N PHE A 180 -19.27 3.90 16.61
CA PHE A 180 -17.90 3.74 16.17
C PHE A 180 -17.80 4.11 14.69
N SER A 181 -16.77 4.89 14.38
CA SER A 181 -16.40 5.24 13.02
C SER A 181 -14.90 5.06 12.88
N HIS A 182 -14.50 4.63 11.70
CA HIS A 182 -13.11 4.44 11.32
C HIS A 182 -12.87 5.15 9.99
N THR A 183 -11.63 5.57 9.72
CA THR A 183 -11.30 6.30 8.51
C THR A 183 -10.16 5.58 7.82
N VAL A 184 -10.34 5.29 6.54
CA VAL A 184 -9.37 4.56 5.71
C VAL A 184 -9.09 5.32 4.43
N THR A 185 -7.97 5.02 3.77
CA THR A 185 -7.63 5.63 2.48
C THR A 185 -8.22 4.77 1.37
N CYS A 186 -8.90 5.38 0.42
CA CYS A 186 -9.47 4.73 -0.76
C CYS A 186 -8.74 5.22 -2.00
N TRP A 187 -8.08 4.26 -2.67
CA TRP A 187 -7.18 4.49 -3.80
C TRP A 187 -7.87 4.35 -5.14
N GLY A 188 -9.07 3.77 -5.18
CA GLY A 188 -9.73 3.50 -6.44
C GLY A 188 -11.04 2.73 -6.32
N VAL A 189 -11.62 2.46 -7.49
CA VAL A 189 -12.88 1.73 -7.64
C VAL A 189 -12.68 0.57 -8.61
N ASN A 190 -13.50 -0.45 -8.44
CA ASN A 190 -13.73 -1.48 -9.46
C ASN A 190 -15.14 -1.29 -10.02
N VAL A 191 -15.26 -1.23 -11.33
CA VAL A 191 -16.51 -0.96 -12.05
C VAL A 191 -16.92 -2.21 -12.83
N ASP A 192 -18.18 -2.57 -12.73
CA ASP A 192 -18.77 -3.66 -13.48
C ASP A 192 -18.89 -3.28 -14.96
N ASP A 193 -18.33 -4.10 -15.85
CA ASP A 193 -18.22 -3.79 -17.28
C ASP A 193 -19.57 -3.84 -18.01
N GLU A 194 -20.57 -4.53 -17.45
CA GLU A 194 -21.90 -4.68 -18.06
C GLU A 194 -22.85 -3.54 -17.65
N THR A 195 -22.74 -3.09 -16.41
CA THR A 195 -23.68 -2.14 -15.79
C THR A 195 -23.10 -0.75 -15.56
N ASP A 196 -21.79 -0.58 -15.70
CA ASP A 196 -21.03 0.64 -15.36
C ASP A 196 -21.19 1.08 -13.89
N GLN A 197 -21.61 0.16 -13.02
CA GLN A 197 -21.77 0.41 -11.59
C GLN A 197 -20.47 0.14 -10.84
N VAL A 198 -20.18 0.95 -9.82
CA VAL A 198 -19.07 0.66 -8.89
C VAL A 198 -19.45 -0.54 -8.03
N ILE A 199 -18.67 -1.62 -8.13
CA ILE A 199 -18.87 -2.90 -7.43
C ILE A 199 -17.81 -3.21 -6.38
N GLY A 200 -16.73 -2.43 -6.33
CA GLY A 200 -15.74 -2.55 -5.26
C GLY A 200 -14.86 -1.33 -5.11
N ILE A 201 -14.08 -1.32 -4.03
CA ILE A 201 -13.12 -0.26 -3.69
C ILE A 201 -11.79 -0.87 -3.25
N TRP A 202 -10.72 -0.13 -3.49
CA TRP A 202 -9.36 -0.46 -3.05
C TRP A 202 -8.95 0.45 -1.90
N ILE A 203 -8.60 -0.13 -0.75
CA ILE A 203 -8.29 0.63 0.46
C ILE A 203 -6.95 0.24 1.06
N THR A 204 -6.35 1.19 1.77
CA THR A 204 -5.33 0.93 2.80
C THR A 204 -5.88 1.38 4.15
N ASP A 205 -5.59 0.60 5.19
CA ASP A 205 -6.11 0.79 6.54
C ASP A 205 -4.97 0.72 7.55
N SER A 206 -4.74 1.83 8.25
CA SER A 206 -3.72 2.00 9.30
C SER A 206 -3.82 1.04 10.50
N ASP A 207 -4.79 0.14 10.49
CA ASP A 207 -5.02 -0.91 11.49
C ASP A 207 -4.78 -2.32 10.92
N ASP A 208 -4.17 -2.46 9.74
CA ASP A 208 -3.90 -3.76 9.10
C ASP A 208 -2.66 -4.45 9.70
N ASP A 209 -1.61 -3.71 10.09
CA ASP A 209 -0.43 -4.27 10.78
C ASP A 209 -0.02 -3.52 12.07
N PRO A 210 -0.94 -3.35 13.04
CA PRO A 210 -0.69 -2.51 14.21
C PRO A 210 0.34 -3.08 15.18
N ASN A 211 0.77 -4.34 15.01
CA ASN A 211 1.79 -4.99 15.83
C ASN A 211 3.02 -5.41 15.01
N GLY A 212 3.14 -4.94 13.77
CA GLY A 212 4.28 -5.19 12.91
C GLY A 212 5.55 -4.48 13.40
N GLU A 213 6.71 -5.09 13.11
CA GLU A 213 8.01 -4.45 13.32
C GLU A 213 8.27 -3.40 12.23
N PRO A 214 8.84 -2.23 12.55
CA PRO A 214 9.21 -1.24 11.53
C PRO A 214 10.28 -1.74 10.53
N PRO A 215 10.18 -1.40 9.24
CA PRO A 215 9.04 -0.74 8.59
C PRO A 215 7.85 -1.72 8.52
N ARG A 216 6.67 -1.23 8.90
CA ARG A 216 5.44 -2.04 8.93
C ARG A 216 5.06 -2.48 7.52
N ALA A 217 4.36 -3.60 7.43
CA ALA A 217 3.93 -4.11 6.14
C ALA A 217 2.76 -3.27 5.61
N ASN A 218 2.81 -2.94 4.32
CA ASN A 218 1.78 -2.17 3.64
C ASN A 218 0.78 -3.11 2.94
N TYR A 219 -0.52 -2.84 3.05
CA TYR A 219 -1.60 -3.66 2.50
C TYR A 219 -2.59 -2.84 1.68
N LEU A 220 -2.59 -3.07 0.36
CA LEU A 220 -3.68 -2.62 -0.52
C LEU A 220 -4.72 -3.74 -0.65
N ARG A 221 -5.90 -3.52 -0.08
CA ARG A 221 -6.97 -4.52 0.00
C ARG A 221 -8.17 -4.14 -0.87
N TYR A 222 -8.75 -5.13 -1.54
CA TYR A 222 -9.99 -4.97 -2.29
C TYR A 222 -11.18 -5.43 -1.46
N PHE A 223 -12.25 -4.62 -1.48
CA PHE A 223 -13.53 -4.97 -0.91
C PHE A 223 -14.66 -4.76 -1.93
N GLU A 224 -15.54 -5.74 -2.05
CA GLU A 224 -16.82 -5.56 -2.75
C GLU A 224 -17.69 -4.54 -2.00
N VAL A 225 -18.50 -3.79 -2.74
CA VAL A 225 -19.46 -2.85 -2.17
C VAL A 225 -20.86 -3.14 -2.67
N GLU A 226 -21.83 -2.96 -1.79
CA GLU A 226 -23.25 -3.09 -2.15
C GLU A 226 -24.03 -1.87 -1.70
N THR A 227 -24.89 -1.35 -2.57
CA THR A 227 -25.79 -0.26 -2.22
C THR A 227 -27.20 -0.77 -2.01
N HIS A 228 -27.72 -0.64 -0.80
CA HIS A 228 -29.12 -0.96 -0.50
C HIS A 228 -29.69 0.05 0.51
N GLY A 229 -30.95 0.46 0.32
CA GLY A 229 -31.58 1.47 1.17
C GLY A 229 -30.88 2.84 1.17
N GLY A 230 -30.21 3.20 0.07
CA GLY A 230 -29.46 4.45 -0.07
C GLY A 230 -28.16 4.51 0.73
N ARG A 231 -27.66 3.36 1.20
CA ARG A 231 -26.38 3.24 1.91
C ARG A 231 -25.48 2.26 1.19
N THR A 232 -24.21 2.63 1.08
CA THR A 232 -23.17 1.76 0.54
C THR A 232 -22.48 1.02 1.67
N HIS A 233 -22.53 -0.31 1.61
CA HIS A 233 -21.92 -1.24 2.54
C HIS A 233 -20.60 -1.76 1.97
N VAL A 234 -19.57 -1.85 2.80
CA VAL A 234 -18.28 -2.48 2.45
C VAL A 234 -18.33 -3.93 2.94
N GLN A 235 -18.35 -4.88 2.00
CA GLN A 235 -18.53 -6.30 2.31
C GLN A 235 -17.25 -6.90 2.88
N GLY A 236 -17.35 -7.78 3.89
CA GLY A 236 -16.19 -8.42 4.51
C GLY A 236 -15.35 -7.50 5.40
N TYR A 237 -15.52 -6.18 5.29
CA TYR A 237 -14.81 -5.22 6.13
C TYR A 237 -15.28 -5.33 7.58
N SER A 238 -14.41 -5.89 8.42
CA SER A 238 -14.67 -6.02 9.84
C SER A 238 -13.41 -5.67 10.61
N HIS A 239 -13.45 -4.53 11.29
CA HIS A 239 -12.39 -4.12 12.22
C HIS A 239 -12.48 -4.98 13.50
N GLY A 240 -12.14 -6.27 13.39
CA GLY A 240 -12.17 -7.27 14.47
C GLY A 240 -13.56 -7.66 14.99
N ARG A 241 -14.65 -7.20 14.35
CA ARG A 241 -16.03 -7.40 14.84
C ARG A 241 -16.86 -8.41 14.04
N GLY A 242 -16.35 -8.95 12.93
CA GLY A 242 -17.00 -10.02 12.15
C GLY A 242 -18.36 -9.65 11.56
N THR A 243 -18.59 -8.38 11.18
CA THR A 243 -19.87 -7.92 10.60
C THR A 243 -19.68 -7.17 9.27
N ASN A 244 -20.50 -7.48 8.25
CA ASN A 244 -20.62 -6.70 6.99
C ASN A 244 -21.46 -5.41 7.18
N ALA A 245 -21.30 -4.77 8.33
CA ALA A 245 -22.20 -3.71 8.74
C ALA A 245 -21.69 -2.30 8.42
N TYR A 246 -20.41 -2.15 8.10
CA TYR A 246 -19.83 -0.82 7.86
C TYR A 246 -20.37 -0.20 6.58
N ILE A 247 -20.80 1.07 6.71
CA ILE A 247 -21.25 1.88 5.59
C ILE A 247 -20.27 3.02 5.34
N ILE A 248 -20.12 3.41 4.07
CA ILE A 248 -19.42 4.65 3.72
C ILE A 248 -20.33 5.81 4.11
N ASN A 249 -19.86 6.65 5.02
CA ASN A 249 -20.65 7.76 5.59
C ASN A 249 -20.18 9.13 5.10
N GLN A 250 -18.88 9.26 4.83
CA GLN A 250 -18.29 10.49 4.30
C GLN A 250 -17.15 10.17 3.34
N VAL A 251 -16.95 11.04 2.36
CA VAL A 251 -15.84 10.95 1.40
C VAL A 251 -15.20 12.33 1.28
N LEU A 252 -13.88 12.41 1.45
CA LEU A 252 -13.06 13.59 1.24
C LEU A 252 -12.04 13.30 0.14
N GLY A 253 -11.87 14.18 -0.84
CA GLY A 253 -10.77 14.07 -1.81
C GLY A 253 -9.66 15.08 -1.54
N LEU A 254 -8.40 14.72 -1.80
CA LEU A 254 -7.27 15.64 -1.91
C LEU A 254 -6.58 15.45 -3.26
N ALA A 255 -6.43 16.54 -4.02
CA ALA A 255 -5.72 16.54 -5.29
C ALA A 255 -4.21 16.48 -5.09
N ALA A 256 -3.50 16.04 -6.11
CA ALA A 256 -2.06 16.20 -6.19
C ALA A 256 -1.66 17.68 -6.26
N ASN A 257 -0.48 17.99 -5.75
CA ASN A 257 0.16 19.29 -5.85
C ASN A 257 0.52 19.57 -7.32
N PRO A 258 -0.07 20.59 -7.96
CA PRO A 258 0.20 20.86 -9.38
C PRO A 258 1.64 21.31 -9.65
N ALA A 259 2.36 21.80 -8.63
CA ALA A 259 3.78 22.15 -8.76
C ALA A 259 4.68 20.91 -8.83
N ARG A 260 4.17 19.74 -8.44
CA ARG A 260 4.90 18.48 -8.45
C ARG A 260 3.97 17.34 -8.92
N PRO A 261 3.67 17.27 -10.22
CA PRO A 261 2.88 16.17 -10.75
C PRO A 261 3.57 14.85 -10.40
N GLN A 262 2.77 13.89 -9.94
CA GLN A 262 3.29 12.57 -9.62
C GLN A 262 3.86 11.94 -10.89
N PRO A 263 5.05 11.30 -10.82
CA PRO A 263 5.58 10.61 -11.98
C PRO A 263 4.59 9.52 -12.38
N VAL A 264 4.01 9.65 -13.57
CA VAL A 264 3.25 8.56 -14.20
C VAL A 264 4.25 7.43 -14.41
N ALA A 265 3.89 6.20 -14.00
CA ALA A 265 4.72 5.04 -14.28
C ALA A 265 5.07 5.08 -15.78
N ALA A 266 6.37 5.16 -16.10
CA ALA A 266 6.79 5.08 -17.49
C ALA A 266 6.22 3.78 -18.04
N GLU A 267 5.60 3.84 -19.22
CA GLU A 267 5.24 2.64 -19.98
C GLU A 267 6.47 1.73 -19.97
N GLU A 268 6.39 0.60 -19.26
CA GLU A 268 7.50 -0.33 -19.23
C GLU A 268 7.75 -0.70 -20.69
N PRO A 269 8.97 -0.50 -21.22
CA PRO A 269 9.23 -0.78 -22.63
C PRO A 269 8.82 -2.22 -22.87
N ALA A 270 7.91 -2.41 -23.84
CA ALA A 270 7.38 -3.72 -24.17
C ALA A 270 8.53 -4.74 -24.17
N PRO A 271 8.36 -5.90 -23.51
CA PRO A 271 9.41 -6.90 -23.47
C PRO A 271 9.89 -7.12 -24.90
N ALA A 272 11.20 -7.01 -25.11
CA ALA A 272 11.79 -7.22 -26.42
C ALA A 272 11.20 -8.52 -26.98
N PRO A 273 10.75 -8.53 -28.25
CA PRO A 273 10.15 -9.72 -28.84
C PRO A 273 11.09 -10.89 -28.58
N ALA A 274 10.57 -11.94 -27.96
CA ALA A 274 11.35 -13.14 -27.69
C ALA A 274 12.03 -13.55 -28.99
N GLU A 275 13.36 -13.59 -29.00
CA GLU A 275 14.11 -14.11 -30.13
C GLU A 275 13.59 -15.53 -30.37
N GLU A 276 12.94 -15.74 -31.51
CA GLU A 276 12.49 -17.06 -31.91
C GLU A 276 13.73 -17.98 -31.93
N PRO A 277 13.66 -19.17 -31.31
CA PRO A 277 14.78 -20.09 -31.37
C PRO A 277 15.04 -20.43 -32.83
N GLU A 278 16.21 -20.04 -33.33
CA GLU A 278 16.68 -20.45 -34.65
C GLU A 278 16.53 -21.97 -34.77
N SER A 279 15.71 -22.38 -35.75
CA SER A 279 15.50 -23.78 -36.07
C SER A 279 16.83 -24.44 -36.46
N SER A 280 17.47 -25.09 -35.49
CA SER A 280 18.69 -25.85 -35.75
C SER A 280 18.34 -27.04 -36.65
N GLN A 281 18.76 -26.94 -37.90
CA GLN A 281 18.69 -28.03 -38.86
C GLN A 281 19.44 -29.25 -38.33
N THR A 282 18.74 -30.36 -38.36
CA THR A 282 19.18 -31.66 -37.86
C THR A 282 20.18 -32.26 -38.86
N THR A 283 21.45 -32.40 -38.48
CA THR A 283 22.35 -33.37 -39.11
C THR A 283 22.85 -34.37 -38.08
N ARG A 284 22.34 -35.60 -38.23
CA ARG A 284 22.78 -36.80 -37.51
C ARG A 284 24.26 -37.10 -37.83
N SER A 285 25.08 -37.32 -36.80
CA SER A 285 26.19 -38.26 -36.89
C SER A 285 26.24 -39.13 -35.63
N LEU A 286 26.03 -40.43 -35.83
CA LEU A 286 26.22 -41.51 -34.86
C LEU A 286 27.71 -41.73 -34.61
N SER A 287 28.15 -41.79 -33.34
CA SER A 287 29.22 -42.72 -32.94
C SER A 287 29.28 -42.94 -31.41
N MET A 288 29.03 -44.21 -31.06
CA MET A 288 29.71 -45.05 -30.07
C MET A 288 29.89 -44.57 -28.61
N TRP A 289 29.23 -45.33 -27.73
CA TRP A 289 29.48 -45.48 -26.30
C TRP A 289 30.83 -46.20 -26.04
N PRO A 290 31.36 -46.13 -24.81
CA PRO A 290 31.12 -47.27 -23.93
C PRO A 290 30.75 -46.91 -22.48
N ALA A 291 30.11 -47.91 -21.87
CA ALA A 291 29.58 -47.97 -20.52
C ALA A 291 30.61 -47.74 -19.40
N LEU A 292 30.15 -47.15 -18.30
CA LEU A 292 30.62 -47.49 -16.96
C LEU A 292 29.43 -47.40 -15.99
N GLY A 293 29.17 -48.47 -15.24
CA GLY A 293 28.07 -48.58 -14.29
C GLY A 293 28.46 -48.28 -12.84
N ILE A 294 27.56 -48.72 -11.94
CA ILE A 294 27.69 -48.80 -10.46
C ILE A 294 27.29 -47.47 -9.76
N ALA A 295 26.44 -47.38 -8.73
CA ALA A 295 25.57 -48.31 -8.00
C ALA A 295 24.52 -47.49 -7.21
N LEU A 296 23.39 -48.13 -6.92
CA LEU A 296 22.41 -47.72 -5.91
C LEU A 296 22.90 -48.07 -4.49
N THR A 297 22.73 -47.15 -3.54
CA THR A 297 22.44 -47.46 -2.13
C THR A 297 21.55 -46.39 -1.50
N PRO A 298 20.52 -46.76 -0.70
CA PRO A 298 19.68 -45.85 0.08
C PRO A 298 20.00 -45.95 1.58
N LEU A 299 20.09 -44.84 2.31
CA LEU A 299 20.08 -44.73 3.78
C LEU A 299 19.89 -43.22 4.10
N GLY A 300 19.09 -42.75 5.05
CA GLY A 300 18.33 -43.41 6.09
C GLY A 300 17.46 -42.37 6.81
N ALA A 301 16.40 -42.85 7.45
CA ALA A 301 15.55 -42.11 8.35
C ALA A 301 16.32 -41.63 9.59
N CYS A 302 16.02 -40.43 10.08
CA CYS A 302 16.30 -40.03 11.45
C CYS A 302 15.02 -39.51 12.11
N VAL A 303 14.45 -40.37 12.94
CA VAL A 303 13.44 -40.10 13.97
C VAL A 303 14.18 -39.73 15.26
N TRP A 304 13.93 -38.56 15.85
CA TRP A 304 14.17 -38.21 17.27
C TRP A 304 13.35 -36.93 17.55
N PHE A 305 12.74 -36.65 18.69
CA PHE A 305 12.31 -37.39 19.87
C PHE A 305 11.33 -36.45 20.60
N LEU A 306 10.29 -36.97 21.25
CA LEU A 306 9.43 -36.20 22.14
C LEU A 306 10.24 -35.61 23.31
N SER A 307 9.92 -34.38 23.72
CA SER A 307 9.80 -34.12 25.16
C SER A 307 8.66 -33.15 25.47
N ARG A 308 7.72 -33.65 26.27
CA ARG A 308 6.68 -32.90 26.98
C ARG A 308 7.34 -32.06 28.08
N ARG A 309 6.88 -30.82 28.29
CA ARG A 309 6.68 -30.29 29.64
C ARG A 309 5.37 -29.52 29.74
N ARG A 310 4.40 -30.15 30.41
CA ARG A 310 3.32 -29.50 31.16
C ARG A 310 3.87 -28.95 32.47
N ARG A 311 3.40 -27.77 32.87
CA ARG A 311 3.14 -27.25 34.23
C ARG A 311 1.88 -26.39 34.04
N GLN A 312 0.67 -26.63 34.57
CA GLN A 312 0.23 -26.69 35.99
C GLN A 312 1.06 -25.73 36.85
N GLY A 313 0.58 -24.59 37.36
CA GLY A 313 -0.76 -24.17 37.80
C GLY A 313 -0.56 -23.47 39.17
N GLN A 314 -1.52 -22.63 39.59
CA GLN A 314 -1.61 -21.88 40.88
C GLN A 314 -0.71 -20.63 40.94
N ASP A 315 -1.19 -19.42 41.27
CA ASP A 315 -2.40 -18.95 41.97
C ASP A 315 -3.21 -17.90 41.17
#